data_AF-A0A8I0JIL1-F1
#
_entry.id   AF-A0A8I0JIL1-F1
#
_cell.length_a   1.000
_cell.length_b   1.000
_cell.length_c   1.000
_cell.angle_alpha   90.00
_cell.angle_beta   90.00
_cell.angle_gamma   90.00
#
_symmetry.space_group_name_H-M   'P 1'
#
loop_
_entity.id
_entity.type
_entity.pdbx_description
1 polymer ?
#
loop_
_entity_poly.entity_id
_entity_poly.type
_entity_poly.pdbx_seq_one_letter_code
_entity_poly.pdbx_strand_id
1 'polypeptide(L)'
;MPAKPISLGPLHFEKRGDAVAYLKDMLHRYDVGDRVNVQDAVILQAALEHHPNAAAKIGCGIRDFSVRSADFGTKCFWVNRPDGTTEKFSITGSIHGN
;
A
#
# COMPACT_ATOMS: atom_id res chain seq x y z
N MET A 1 -12.29 -22.02 -1.55
CA MET A 1 -11.71 -21.41 -0.33
C MET A 1 -12.49 -20.15 -0.05
N PRO A 2 -13.12 -19.97 1.13
CA PRO A 2 -13.91 -18.77 1.41
C PRO A 2 -12.99 -17.54 1.36
N ALA A 3 -13.46 -16.48 0.71
CA ALA A 3 -12.74 -15.21 0.66
C ALA A 3 -12.61 -14.67 2.09
N LYS A 4 -11.39 -14.49 2.58
CA LYS A 4 -11.16 -13.89 3.88
C LYS A 4 -11.40 -12.37 3.75
N PRO A 5 -12.25 -11.77 4.60
CA PRO A 5 -12.47 -10.35 4.57
C PRO A 5 -11.16 -9.62 4.90
N ILE A 6 -10.87 -8.58 4.13
CA ILE A 6 -9.67 -7.75 4.28
C ILE A 6 -10.11 -6.40 4.79
N SER A 7 -9.54 -5.99 5.92
CA SER A 7 -9.78 -4.67 6.49
C SER A 7 -8.54 -3.81 6.29
N LEU A 8 -8.71 -2.68 5.60
CA LEU A 8 -7.66 -1.69 5.34
C LEU A 8 -8.03 -0.39 6.08
N GLY A 9 -7.60 -0.28 7.33
CA GLY A 9 -7.96 0.85 8.19
C GLY A 9 -9.48 0.91 8.40
N PRO A 10 -10.17 2.00 8.01
CA PRO A 10 -11.62 2.12 8.14
C PRO A 10 -12.41 1.36 7.06
N LEU A 11 -11.75 0.81 6.04
CA LEU A 11 -12.40 0.14 4.91
C LEU A 11 -12.44 -1.37 5.12
N HIS A 12 -13.59 -1.97 4.86
CA HIS A 12 -13.79 -3.41 4.90
C HIS A 12 -14.13 -3.93 3.51
N PHE A 13 -13.37 -4.91 3.04
CA PHE A 13 -13.55 -5.55 1.75
C PHE A 13 -13.84 -7.03 1.96
N GLU A 14 -14.89 -7.53 1.34
CA GLU A 14 -15.22 -8.96 1.39
C GLU A 14 -14.26 -9.78 0.54
N LYS A 15 -13.68 -9.18 -0.52
CA LYS A 15 -12.78 -9.85 -1.44
C LYS A 15 -11.50 -9.05 -1.62
N ARG A 16 -10.40 -9.80 -1.81
CA ARG A 16 -9.10 -9.24 -2.20
C ARG A 16 -9.18 -8.38 -3.46
N GLY A 17 -9.98 -8.80 -4.44
CA GLY A 17 -10.13 -8.08 -5.71
C GLY A 17 -10.59 -6.65 -5.49
N ASP A 18 -11.58 -6.44 -4.63
CA ASP A 18 -12.14 -5.12 -4.32
C ASP A 18 -11.11 -4.24 -3.60
N ALA A 19 -10.38 -4.79 -2.62
CA ALA A 19 -9.32 -4.07 -1.92
C ALA A 19 -8.19 -3.64 -2.89
N VAL A 20 -7.78 -4.53 -3.79
CA VAL A 20 -6.75 -4.23 -4.81
C VAL A 20 -7.26 -3.19 -5.81
N ALA A 21 -8.51 -3.29 -6.25
CA ALA A 21 -9.12 -2.32 -7.17
C ALA A 21 -9.19 -0.93 -6.54
N TYR A 22 -9.61 -0.83 -5.27
CA TYR A 22 -9.66 0.41 -4.52
C TYR A 22 -8.27 1.06 -4.40
N LEU A 23 -7.25 0.30 -4.02
CA LEU A 23 -5.88 0.81 -3.91
C LEU A 23 -5.31 1.25 -5.27
N LYS A 24 -5.69 0.58 -6.37
CA LYS A 24 -5.31 1.00 -7.73
C LYS A 24 -5.99 2.30 -8.14
N ASP A 25 -7.27 2.44 -7.86
CA ASP A 25 -8.02 3.68 -8.11
C ASP A 25 -7.41 4.84 -7.31
N MET A 26 -7.11 4.62 -6.03
CA MET A 26 -6.39 5.56 -5.19
C MET A 26 -5.06 5.97 -5.83
N LEU A 27 -4.24 5.01 -6.26
CA LEU A 27 -2.96 5.28 -6.92
C LEU A 27 -3.13 6.11 -8.21
N HIS A 28 -4.23 5.92 -8.94
CA HIS A 28 -4.51 6.69 -10.14
C HIS A 28 -4.77 8.16 -9.86
N ARG A 29 -5.24 8.52 -8.66
CA ARG A 29 -5.51 9.90 -8.22
C ARG A 29 -4.25 10.72 -7.91
N TYR A 30 -3.08 10.07 -7.83
CA TYR A 30 -1.80 10.70 -7.52
C TYR A 30 -0.86 10.67 -8.72
N ASP A 31 -0.05 11.71 -8.86
CA ASP A 31 1.01 11.78 -9.85
C ASP A 31 2.35 11.26 -9.31
N VAL A 32 3.28 10.98 -10.21
CA VAL A 32 4.64 10.55 -9.82
C VAL A 32 5.36 11.70 -9.14
N GLY A 33 5.81 11.46 -7.90
CA GLY A 33 6.41 12.46 -7.02
C GLY A 33 5.45 12.93 -5.92
N ASP A 34 4.15 12.65 -6.04
CA ASP A 34 3.18 13.09 -5.04
C ASP A 34 3.34 12.36 -3.72
N ARG A 35 3.07 13.09 -2.64
CA ARG A 35 2.91 12.55 -1.31
C ARG A 35 1.46 12.14 -1.09
N VAL A 36 1.27 10.91 -0.61
CA VAL A 36 -0.05 10.41 -0.26
C VAL A 36 -0.58 11.16 0.95
N ASN A 37 -1.87 11.51 0.93
CA ASN A 37 -2.50 12.21 2.04
C ASN A 37 -2.59 11.31 3.29
N VAL A 38 -2.90 11.91 4.45
CA VAL A 38 -2.93 11.18 5.74
C VAL A 38 -4.05 10.13 5.79
N GLN A 39 -5.20 10.37 5.16
CA GLN A 39 -6.33 9.43 5.15
C GLN A 39 -5.98 8.16 4.37
N ASP A 40 -5.41 8.33 3.19
CA ASP A 40 -4.98 7.26 2.30
C ASP A 40 -3.75 6.53 2.88
N ALA A 41 -2.87 7.26 3.58
CA ALA A 41 -1.73 6.66 4.29
C ALA A 41 -2.17 5.63 5.35
N VAL A 42 -3.27 5.85 6.06
CA VAL A 42 -3.82 4.87 7.02
C VAL A 42 -4.24 3.59 6.30
N ILE A 43 -4.88 3.73 5.13
CA ILE A 43 -5.31 2.58 4.32
C ILE A 43 -4.09 1.82 3.78
N LEU A 44 -3.05 2.54 3.31
CA LEU A 44 -1.81 1.94 2.84
C LEU A 44 -1.01 1.26 3.95
N GLN A 45 -0.99 1.83 5.15
CA GLN A 45 -0.36 1.22 6.32
C GLN A 45 -1.03 -0.11 6.66
N ALA A 46 -2.37 -0.13 6.77
CA ALA A 46 -3.08 -1.37 7.00
C ALA A 46 -2.84 -2.40 5.88
N ALA A 47 -2.81 -1.96 4.62
CA ALA A 47 -2.50 -2.85 3.49
C ALA A 47 -1.06 -3.41 3.56
N LEU A 48 -0.12 -2.65 4.11
CA LEU A 48 1.26 -3.08 4.33
C LEU A 48 1.37 -4.08 5.46
N GLU A 49 0.57 -3.96 6.53
CA GLU A 49 0.54 -4.90 7.64
C GLU A 49 0.05 -6.29 7.22
N HIS A 50 -0.78 -6.38 6.17
CA HIS A 50 -1.20 -7.67 5.58
C HIS A 50 -0.11 -8.34 4.73
N HIS A 51 0.98 -7.64 4.41
CA HIS A 51 2.06 -8.20 3.58
C HIS A 51 2.86 -9.24 4.40
N PRO A 52 3.22 -10.43 3.86
CA PRO A 52 3.98 -11.43 4.61
C PRO A 52 5.32 -10.92 5.12
N ASN A 53 5.98 -10.05 4.34
CA ASN A 53 7.18 -9.31 4.73
C ASN A 53 6.89 -7.89 5.30
N ALA A 54 5.76 -7.68 5.97
CA ALA A 54 5.38 -6.37 6.53
C ALA A 54 6.50 -5.78 7.41
N ALA A 55 7.07 -6.58 8.31
CA ALA A 55 8.15 -6.16 9.20
C ALA A 55 9.37 -5.62 8.43
N ALA A 56 9.79 -6.29 7.35
CA ALA A 56 10.91 -5.85 6.54
C ALA A 56 10.60 -4.56 5.78
N LYS A 57 9.37 -4.42 5.28
CA LYS A 57 8.94 -3.23 4.55
C LYS A 57 8.79 -2.01 5.46
N ILE A 58 8.18 -2.18 6.63
CA ILE A 58 8.07 -1.15 7.67
C ILE A 58 9.46 -0.78 8.19
N GLY A 59 10.32 -1.76 8.45
CA GLY A 59 11.66 -1.54 8.96
C GLY A 59 11.61 -0.81 10.30
N CYS A 60 12.21 0.38 10.37
CA CYS A 60 12.22 1.22 11.58
C CYS A 60 10.93 2.04 11.79
N GLY A 61 9.98 1.99 10.84
CA GLY A 61 8.72 2.73 10.91
C GLY A 61 8.35 3.39 9.57
N ILE A 62 7.11 3.85 9.49
CA ILE A 62 6.58 4.58 8.33
C ILE A 62 6.48 6.05 8.70
N ARG A 63 7.18 6.91 7.95
CA ARG A 63 7.05 8.37 8.07
C ARG A 63 5.90 8.87 7.21
N ASP A 64 5.90 8.47 5.95
CA ASP A 64 4.88 8.84 4.96
C ASP A 64 4.94 7.92 3.74
N PHE A 65 3.95 8.03 2.86
CA PHE A 65 3.92 7.33 1.58
C PHE A 65 4.04 8.32 0.43
N SER A 66 4.72 7.91 -0.62
CA SER A 66 4.84 8.67 -1.87
C SER A 66 4.53 7.79 -3.07
N VAL A 67 4.12 8.41 -4.18
CA VAL A 67 3.92 7.73 -5.45
C VAL A 67 5.15 7.96 -6.31
N ARG A 68 5.72 6.89 -6.85
CA ARG A 68 6.84 7.00 -7.79
C ARG A 68 6.64 6.09 -8.99
N SER A 69 7.33 6.42 -10.08
CA SER A 69 7.41 5.57 -11.25
C SER A 69 8.08 4.24 -10.88
N ALA A 70 7.45 3.15 -11.29
CA ALA A 70 8.01 1.82 -11.34
C ALA A 70 8.41 1.50 -12.79
N ASP A 71 8.83 0.27 -13.02
CA ASP A 71 9.22 -0.23 -14.33
C ASP A 71 8.08 -0.10 -15.35
N PHE A 72 8.45 0.04 -16.63
CA PHE A 72 7.52 0.07 -17.77
C PHE A 72 6.46 1.20 -17.73
N GLY A 73 6.79 2.34 -17.10
CA GLY A 73 5.88 3.50 -17.05
C GLY A 73 4.68 3.32 -16.11
N THR A 74 4.72 2.29 -15.26
CA THR A 74 3.71 2.11 -14.21
C THR A 74 4.06 2.98 -13.00
N LYS A 75 3.08 3.28 -12.15
CA LYS A 75 3.30 3.92 -10.84
C LYS A 75 3.10 2.92 -9.72
N CYS A 76 3.78 3.12 -8.61
CA CYS A 76 3.60 2.35 -7.38
C CYS A 76 3.78 3.27 -6.17
N PHE A 77 3.27 2.83 -5.03
CA PHE A 77 3.51 3.50 -3.77
C PHE A 77 4.89 3.12 -3.22
N TRP A 78 5.45 4.02 -2.44
CA TRP A 78 6.73 3.90 -1.76
C TRP A 78 6.57 4.32 -0.31
N VAL A 79 7.10 3.51 0.59
CA VAL A 79 7.19 3.81 2.02
C VAL A 79 8.42 4.66 2.24
N ASN A 80 8.25 5.85 2.79
CA ASN A 80 9.35 6.69 3.26
C ASN A 80 9.54 6.45 4.76
N ARG A 81 10.73 6.02 5.16
CA ARG A 81 11.06 5.72 6.55
C ARG A 81 11.67 6.93 7.25
N PRO A 82 11.58 7.04 8.60
CA PRO A 82 12.16 8.16 9.33
C PRO A 82 13.70 8.20 9.25
N ASP A 83 14.36 7.06 8.98
CA ASP A 83 15.81 7.00 8.76
C ASP A 83 16.27 7.56 7.39
N GLY A 84 15.32 7.93 6.52
CA GLY A 84 15.59 8.47 5.19
C GLY A 84 15.62 7.41 4.08
N THR A 85 15.62 6.12 4.40
CA THR A 85 15.44 5.08 3.39
C THR A 85 14.01 5.03 2.86
N THR A 86 13.87 4.50 1.65
CA THR A 86 12.57 4.33 1.00
C THR A 86 12.43 2.93 0.45
N GLU A 87 11.21 2.41 0.44
CA GLU A 87 10.94 1.03 0.08
C GLU A 87 9.73 0.90 -0.83
N LYS A 88 9.85 0.12 -1.91
CA LYS A 88 8.77 -0.07 -2.87
C LYS A 88 7.63 -0.91 -2.29
N PHE A 89 6.41 -0.41 -2.41
CA PHE A 89 5.16 -1.05 -1.98
C PHE A 89 4.26 -1.37 -3.18
N SER A 90 4.15 -2.64 -3.52
CA SER A 90 3.31 -3.11 -4.63
C SER A 90 1.96 -3.62 -4.12
N ILE A 91 0.87 -2.93 -4.45
CA ILE A 91 -0.52 -3.25 -4.05
C ILE A 91 -0.86 -4.74 -4.22
N THR A 92 -0.50 -5.32 -5.37
CA THR A 92 -0.82 -6.71 -5.71
C THR A 92 -0.08 -7.73 -4.83
N GLY A 93 1.13 -7.41 -4.38
CA GLY A 93 1.93 -8.28 -3.51
C GLY A 93 1.59 -8.14 -2.03
N SER A 94 0.98 -7.03 -1.63
CA SER A 94 0.72 -6.73 -0.22
C SER A 94 -0.48 -7.43 0.35
N ILE A 95 -1.51 -7.65 -0.45
CA ILE A 95 -2.71 -8.34 0.02
C ILE A 95 -2.57 -9.82 -0.32
N HIS A 96 -2.01 -10.63 0.59
CA HIS A 96 -2.00 -12.09 0.50
C HIS A 96 -3.12 -12.68 1.37
N GLY A 97 -3.99 -13.48 0.76
CA GLY A 97 -4.96 -14.29 1.52
C GLY A 97 -4.28 -15.58 1.96
N ASN A 98 -4.01 -15.72 3.25
CA ASN A 98 -3.56 -16.99 3.86
C ASN A 98 -4.74 -17.77 4.44
#